data_AF-A0A9E1K8C6-F1
#
_entry.id   AF-A0A9E1K8C6-F1
#
_cell.length_a   1.000
_cell.length_b   1.000
_cell.length_c   1.000
_cell.angle_alpha   90.00
_cell.angle_beta   90.00
_cell.angle_gamma   90.00
#
_symmetry.space_group_name_H-M   'P 1'
#
loop_
_entity.id
_entity.type
_entity.pdbx_description
1 polymer ?
#
loop_
_entity_poly.entity_id
_entity_poly.type
_entity_poly.pdbx_seq_one_letter_code
_entity_poly.pdbx_strand_id
1 'polypeptide(L)'
;LTFMALGMYGHPLRKQHGAPIRLVVPWKYGFKSIKSIVKIELIDHQPPTFWNTVLPLEYSFEANVDPKMNHPRWLQATEKMLGTGEVHKTQLYNGYEKQVAHLYA
;
A
#
# COMPACT_ATOMS: atom_id res chain seq x y z
N LEU A 1 3.71 -5.28 -10.39
CA LEU A 1 4.44 -3.99 -10.34
C LEU A 1 4.88 -3.68 -8.91
N THR A 2 6.04 -4.17 -8.46
CA THR A 2 6.52 -3.93 -7.09
C THR A 2 8.00 -3.57 -7.16
N PHE A 3 8.45 -2.60 -6.37
CA PHE A 3 9.84 -2.17 -6.41
C PHE A 3 10.35 -1.66 -5.07
N MET A 4 11.67 -1.70 -4.95
CA MET A 4 12.42 -1.11 -3.85
C MET A 4 12.75 0.34 -4.21
N ALA A 5 12.27 1.30 -3.42
CA ALA A 5 12.60 2.70 -3.61
C ALA A 5 13.79 3.09 -2.72
N LEU A 6 14.78 3.75 -3.34
CA LEU A 6 15.96 4.31 -2.69
C LEU A 6 15.98 5.85 -2.73
N GLY A 7 15.15 6.44 -3.60
CA GLY A 7 15.05 7.88 -3.79
C GLY A 7 13.65 8.34 -4.16
N MET A 8 13.43 9.65 -4.09
CA MET A 8 12.20 10.33 -4.49
C MET A 8 12.53 11.74 -4.98
N TYR A 9 11.91 12.18 -6.09
CA TYR A 9 12.18 13.47 -6.73
C TYR A 9 13.66 13.71 -7.08
N GLY A 10 14.37 12.68 -7.57
CA GLY A 10 15.78 12.81 -7.97
C GLY A 10 16.80 12.81 -6.81
N HIS A 11 16.34 12.66 -5.56
CA HIS A 11 17.19 12.65 -4.37
C HIS A 11 17.07 11.33 -3.59
N PRO A 12 18.07 10.96 -2.77
CA PRO A 12 17.93 9.86 -1.81
C PRO A 12 16.72 10.07 -0.88
N LEU A 13 16.12 8.97 -0.41
CA LEU A 13 14.99 9.05 0.51
C LEU A 13 15.37 9.81 1.78
N ARG A 14 14.48 10.69 2.26
CA ARG A 14 14.56 11.26 3.61
C ARG A 14 14.10 10.24 4.64
N LYS A 15 14.59 10.34 5.88
CA LYS A 15 14.24 9.42 7.00
C LYS A 15 12.72 9.25 7.17
N GLN A 16 11.95 10.34 7.08
CA GLN A 16 10.48 10.33 7.16
C GLN A 16 9.78 9.43 6.12
N HIS A 17 10.42 9.22 4.97
CA HIS A 17 9.92 8.37 3.89
C HIS A 17 10.41 6.93 3.97
N GLY A 18 11.21 6.56 4.98
CA GLY A 18 11.69 5.19 5.20
C GLY A 18 13.06 4.90 4.59
N ALA A 19 13.96 5.89 4.58
CA ALA A 19 15.33 5.70 4.16
C ALA A 19 16.07 4.59 4.97
N PRO A 20 17.13 3.98 4.43
CA PRO A 20 17.67 4.18 3.07
C PRO A 20 16.88 3.45 1.97
N ILE A 21 16.05 2.47 2.36
CA ILE A 21 15.31 1.60 1.45
C ILE A 21 13.89 1.34 1.97
N ARG A 22 12.91 1.46 1.08
CA ARG A 22 11.50 1.13 1.36
C ARG A 22 10.91 0.25 0.27
N LEU A 23 9.87 -0.49 0.61
CA LEU A 23 9.02 -1.15 -0.37
C LEU A 23 7.99 -0.16 -0.93
N VAL A 24 7.62 -0.32 -2.20
CA VAL A 24 6.46 0.35 -2.81
C VAL A 24 5.62 -0.68 -3.57
N VAL A 25 4.36 -0.80 -3.18
CA VAL A 25 3.34 -1.64 -3.84
C VAL A 25 2.16 -0.76 -4.23
N PRO A 26 2.11 -0.24 -5.46
CA PRO A 26 1.26 0.90 -5.83
C PRO A 26 -0.24 0.59 -5.88
N TRP A 27 -0.63 -0.69 -6.01
CA TRP A 27 -2.05 -1.10 -6.08
C TRP A 27 -2.66 -1.47 -4.72
N LYS A 28 -1.86 -1.40 -3.64
CA LYS A 28 -2.26 -1.74 -2.28
C LYS A 28 -2.29 -0.49 -1.40
N TYR A 29 -3.03 -0.55 -0.31
CA TYR A 29 -3.00 0.52 0.70
C TYR A 29 -1.59 0.72 1.28
N GLY A 30 -1.27 1.97 1.62
CA GLY A 30 0.10 2.41 1.93
C GLY A 30 0.78 1.64 3.07
N PHE A 31 0.02 1.04 3.98
CA PHE A 31 0.58 0.27 5.10
C PHE A 31 1.28 -1.03 4.68
N LYS A 32 1.06 -1.52 3.44
CA LYS A 32 1.83 -2.64 2.87
C LYS A 32 3.20 -2.23 2.35
N SER A 33 3.46 -0.94 2.19
CA SER A 33 4.73 -0.37 1.72
C SER A 33 5.64 -0.04 2.91
N ILE A 34 6.28 -1.07 3.48
CA ILE A 34 7.11 -0.96 4.68
C ILE A 34 8.33 -0.04 4.49
N LYS A 35 8.66 0.70 5.55
CA LYS A 35 9.76 1.67 5.60
C LYS A 35 11.00 1.04 6.25
N SER A 36 12.18 1.52 5.87
CA SER A 36 13.46 1.23 6.56
C SER A 36 13.70 -0.26 6.75
N ILE A 37 13.66 -1.01 5.65
CA ILE A 37 13.81 -2.47 5.66
C ILE A 37 15.23 -2.85 6.08
N VAL A 38 15.33 -3.78 7.03
CA VAL A 38 16.60 -4.34 7.52
C VAL A 38 16.76 -5.83 7.25
N LYS A 39 15.66 -6.55 7.04
CA LYS A 39 15.63 -8.00 6.74
C LYS A 39 14.57 -8.28 5.70
N ILE A 40 14.92 -9.14 4.74
CA ILE A 40 13.96 -9.78 3.83
C ILE A 40 14.17 -11.27 3.99
N GLU A 41 13.10 -11.99 4.25
CA GLU A 41 13.11 -13.44 4.48
C GLU A 41 12.06 -14.08 3.59
N LEU A 42 12.44 -15.18 2.94
CA LEU A 42 11.52 -16.00 2.17
C LEU A 42 11.07 -17.16 3.06
N ILE A 43 9.76 -17.28 3.20
CA ILE A 43 9.10 -18.29 4.04
C ILE A 43 7.99 -18.96 3.23
N ASP A 44 7.59 -20.15 3.65
CA ASP A 44 6.61 -21.02 2.98
C ASP A 44 5.16 -20.84 3.49
N HIS A 45 4.96 -19.94 4.44
CA HIS A 45 3.66 -19.63 5.03
C HIS A 45 3.41 -18.12 5.05
N GLN A 46 2.14 -17.73 5.18
CA GLN A 46 1.77 -16.31 5.26
C GLN A 46 2.24 -15.71 6.60
N PRO A 47 3.14 -14.70 6.60
CA PRO A 47 3.58 -14.08 7.84
C PRO A 47 2.50 -13.19 8.44
N PRO A 48 2.51 -12.97 9.77
CA PRO A 48 1.75 -11.89 10.38
C PRO A 48 2.21 -10.54 9.84
N THR A 49 1.30 -9.57 9.75
CA THR A 49 1.63 -8.19 9.36
C THR A 49 1.12 -7.23 10.42
N PHE A 50 1.89 -6.20 10.74
CA PHE A 50 1.64 -5.33 11.89
C PHE A 50 0.17 -4.87 12.02
N TRP A 51 -0.40 -4.28 10.97
CA TRP A 51 -1.77 -3.77 11.02
C TRP A 51 -2.84 -4.87 11.09
N ASN A 52 -2.63 -5.99 10.39
CA ASN A 52 -3.55 -7.12 10.48
C ASN A 52 -3.49 -7.81 11.85
N THR A 53 -2.32 -7.83 12.50
CA THR A 53 -2.17 -8.38 13.85
C THR A 53 -2.82 -7.49 14.90
N VAL A 54 -2.64 -6.17 14.80
CA VAL A 54 -3.14 -5.21 15.82
C VAL A 54 -4.64 -4.94 15.64
N LEU A 55 -5.15 -4.88 14.40
CA LEU A 55 -6.55 -4.56 14.08
C LEU A 55 -7.05 -5.43 12.90
N PRO A 56 -7.24 -6.76 13.09
CA PRO A 56 -7.56 -7.70 12.02
C PRO A 56 -8.90 -7.42 11.31
N LEU A 57 -9.86 -6.81 12.02
CA LEU A 57 -11.17 -6.45 11.47
C LEU A 57 -11.11 -5.23 10.53
N GLU A 58 -10.03 -4.45 10.60
CA GLU A 58 -9.85 -3.22 9.80
C GLU A 58 -8.86 -3.41 8.65
N TYR A 59 -7.83 -4.23 8.83
CA TYR A 59 -6.74 -4.37 7.88
C TYR A 59 -6.53 -5.84 7.51
N SER A 60 -6.89 -6.20 6.27
CA SER A 60 -6.62 -7.52 5.72
C SER A 60 -5.16 -7.70 5.31
N PHE A 61 -4.76 -8.96 5.06
CA PHE A 61 -3.43 -9.27 4.60
C PHE A 61 -3.17 -8.74 3.18
N GLU A 62 -4.10 -8.97 2.24
CA GLU A 62 -3.97 -8.60 0.84
C GLU A 62 -3.98 -7.08 0.66
N ALA A 63 -4.92 -6.39 1.31
CA ALA A 63 -5.04 -4.93 1.32
C ALA A 63 -4.96 -4.27 -0.07
N ASN A 64 -5.58 -4.89 -1.08
CA ASN A 64 -5.75 -4.27 -2.40
C ASN A 64 -6.65 -3.03 -2.26
N VAL A 65 -6.33 -1.96 -2.99
CA VAL A 65 -7.21 -0.78 -3.05
C VAL A 65 -8.48 -1.19 -3.78
N ASP A 66 -9.61 -1.14 -3.07
CA ASP A 66 -10.92 -1.49 -3.60
C ASP A 66 -11.97 -0.48 -3.12
N PRO A 67 -12.54 0.36 -4.03
CA PRO A 67 -13.54 1.36 -3.67
C PRO A 67 -14.88 0.76 -3.18
N LYS A 68 -15.12 -0.54 -3.43
CA LYS A 68 -16.34 -1.23 -2.99
C LYS A 68 -16.21 -1.82 -1.59
N MET A 69 -14.99 -2.01 -1.09
CA MET A 69 -14.73 -2.51 0.26
C MET A 69 -14.38 -1.37 1.19
N ASN A 70 -15.37 -0.94 1.98
CA ASN A 70 -15.19 0.13 2.94
C ASN A 70 -14.37 -0.32 4.15
N HIS A 71 -13.63 0.62 4.72
CA HIS A 71 -13.06 0.45 6.04
C HIS A 71 -14.19 0.50 7.09
N PRO A 72 -14.11 -0.23 8.23
CA PRO A 72 -15.18 -0.23 9.23
C PRO A 72 -15.60 1.16 9.75
N ARG A 73 -14.71 2.15 9.64
CA ARG A 73 -14.91 3.52 10.15
C ARG A 73 -15.11 4.58 9.07
N TRP A 74 -14.89 4.29 7.78
CA TRP A 74 -15.03 5.27 6.71
C TRP A 74 -15.21 4.62 5.33
N LEU A 75 -15.79 5.37 4.40
CA LEU A 75 -15.94 4.93 3.02
C LEU A 75 -14.61 5.01 2.27
N GLN A 76 -14.35 4.04 1.40
CA GLN A 76 -13.18 4.00 0.52
C GLN A 76 -13.50 4.43 -0.92
N ALA A 77 -14.76 4.76 -1.21
CA ALA A 77 -15.23 5.11 -2.55
C ALA A 77 -14.62 6.41 -3.10
N THR A 78 -14.13 7.29 -2.23
CA THR A 78 -13.48 8.56 -2.60
C THR A 78 -12.19 8.76 -1.82
N GLU A 79 -11.29 9.54 -2.40
CA GLU A 79 -10.01 9.91 -1.80
C GLU A 79 -9.73 11.40 -1.98
N LYS A 80 -8.92 11.97 -1.08
CA LYS A 80 -8.53 13.38 -1.10
C LYS A 80 -7.07 13.51 -1.53
N MET A 81 -6.84 14.23 -2.60
CA MET A 81 -5.49 14.48 -3.11
C MET A 81 -4.72 15.43 -2.17
N LEU A 82 -3.54 14.99 -1.75
CA LEU A 82 -2.63 15.81 -0.96
C LEU A 82 -2.04 16.91 -1.84
N GLY A 83 -2.02 18.15 -1.34
CA GLY A 83 -1.53 19.32 -2.07
C GLY A 83 -2.66 20.20 -2.61
N THR A 84 -3.58 19.64 -3.41
CA THR A 84 -4.71 20.38 -3.99
C THR A 84 -5.97 20.34 -3.13
N GLY A 85 -6.16 19.25 -2.36
CA GLY A 85 -7.35 19.04 -1.54
C GLY A 85 -8.58 18.58 -2.33
N GLU A 86 -8.44 18.36 -3.63
CA GLU A 86 -9.51 17.83 -4.49
C GLU A 86 -9.93 16.42 -4.06
N VAL A 87 -11.21 16.11 -4.25
CA VAL A 87 -11.77 14.79 -3.95
C VAL A 87 -12.07 14.06 -5.25
N HIS A 88 -11.52 12.85 -5.38
CA HIS A 88 -11.66 12.00 -6.56
C HIS A 88 -12.30 10.66 -6.19
N LYS A 89 -12.86 9.95 -7.17
CA LYS A 89 -13.29 8.57 -6.98
C LYS A 89 -12.06 7.67 -6.92
N THR A 90 -11.97 6.85 -5.87
CA THR A 90 -10.89 5.87 -5.72
C THR A 90 -10.99 4.84 -6.84
N GLN A 91 -9.86 4.56 -7.49
CA GLN A 91 -9.79 3.59 -8.57
C GLN A 91 -9.52 2.18 -8.02
N LEU A 92 -10.14 1.15 -8.61
CA LEU A 92 -9.83 -0.24 -8.29
C LEU A 92 -8.35 -0.51 -8.58
N TYR A 93 -7.67 -1.22 -7.67
CA TYR A 93 -6.22 -1.44 -7.71
C TYR A 93 -5.40 -0.14 -7.84
N ASN A 94 -5.94 0.99 -7.39
CA ASN A 94 -5.35 2.31 -7.54
C ASN A 94 -5.00 2.66 -9.00
N GLY A 95 -5.81 2.20 -9.95
CA GLY A 95 -5.61 2.43 -11.38
C GLY A 95 -4.74 1.40 -12.10
N TYR A 96 -4.22 0.39 -11.39
CA TYR A 96 -3.32 -0.64 -11.94
C TYR A 96 -4.02 -1.95 -12.32
N GLU A 97 -5.34 -1.94 -12.50
CA GLU A 97 -6.15 -3.13 -12.74
C GLU A 97 -5.62 -3.99 -13.91
N LYS A 98 -5.31 -3.37 -15.05
CA LYS A 98 -4.79 -4.06 -16.24
C LYS A 98 -3.49 -4.84 -15.96
N GLN A 99 -2.71 -4.40 -14.98
CA GLN A 99 -1.40 -4.97 -14.65
C GLN A 99 -1.46 -6.01 -13.53
N VAL A 100 -2.51 -6.03 -12.70
CA VAL A 100 -2.53 -6.85 -11.47
C VAL A 100 -3.77 -7.70 -11.28
N ALA A 101 -4.87 -7.45 -11.99
CA ALA A 101 -6.12 -8.18 -11.79
C ALA A 101 -5.95 -9.70 -11.96
N HIS A 102 -5.12 -10.12 -12.93
CA HIS A 102 -4.85 -11.53 -13.21
C HIS A 102 -4.15 -12.29 -12.06
N LEU A 103 -3.58 -11.58 -11.07
CA LEU A 103 -2.96 -12.19 -9.89
C LEU A 103 -3.99 -12.59 -8.82
N TYR A 104 -5.23 -12.13 -8.96
CA TYR A 104 -6.32 -12.28 -7.98
C TYR A 104 -7.60 -12.87 -8.60
N ALA A 105 -7.51 -13.38 -9.82
CA ALA A 105 -8.62 -13.94 -10.59
C ALA A 105 -8.97 -15.37 -10.14
#